data_AF-A0A966HKI5-F1
#
_entry.id   AF-A0A966HKI5-F1
#
_cell.length_a   1.000
_cell.length_b   1.000
_cell.length_c   1.000
_cell.angle_alpha   90.00
_cell.angle_beta   90.00
_cell.angle_gamma   90.00
#
_symmetry.space_group_name_H-M   'P 1'
#
loop_
_entity.id
_entity.type
_entity.pdbx_description
1 polymer ?
#
loop_
_entity_poly.entity_id
_entity_poly.type
_entity_poly.pdbx_seq_one_letter_code
_entity_poly.pdbx_strand_id
1 'polypeptide(L)'
;MLKKIIFSLMTVSVIGLGLLLNLTSPSNIGPMGILAFFVLLYLIFLGLFSFFLHIIGRISAGFLKRPLRFIDFKRSYYYATVLAFAPIILIAQQSIGRVGFFEFILVIVFEIIACIYISKR
;
A
#
# COMPACT_ATOMS: atom_id res chain seq x y z
N MET A 1 -10.15 -1.52 17.17
CA MET A 1 -9.40 -0.23 17.18
C MET A 1 -8.51 -0.05 15.96
N LEU A 2 -7.76 -1.08 15.53
CA LEU A 2 -6.87 -1.02 14.36
C LEU A 2 -7.50 -0.43 13.08
N LYS A 3 -8.73 -0.85 12.74
CA LYS A 3 -9.49 -0.31 11.57
C LYS A 3 -9.63 1.22 11.60
N LYS A 4 -9.97 1.77 12.78
CA LYS A 4 -10.16 3.21 12.97
C LYS A 4 -8.83 3.96 12.84
N ILE A 5 -7.76 3.41 13.40
CA ILE A 5 -6.41 3.99 13.35
C ILE A 5 -5.91 4.05 11.90
N ILE A 6 -6.02 2.94 11.17
CA ILE A 6 -5.57 2.89 9.76
C ILE A 6 -6.39 3.85 8.91
N PHE A 7 -7.71 3.91 9.13
CA PHE A 7 -8.57 4.86 8.43
C PHE A 7 -8.17 6.31 8.71
N SER A 8 -8.01 6.69 9.99
CA SER A 8 -7.58 8.06 10.33
C SER A 8 -6.22 8.39 9.76
N LEU A 9 -5.28 7.45 9.80
CA LEU A 9 -3.92 7.65 9.28
C LEU A 9 -3.91 7.81 7.76
N MET A 10 -4.70 7.00 7.04
CA MET A 10 -4.91 7.13 5.61
C MET A 10 -5.48 8.50 5.26
N THR A 11 -6.56 8.93 5.95
CA THR A 11 -7.19 10.24 5.69
C THR A 11 -6.24 11.40 5.95
N VAL A 12 -5.51 11.39 7.06
CA VAL A 12 -4.48 12.40 7.36
C VAL A 12 -3.40 12.40 6.28
N SER A 13 -2.99 11.23 5.79
CA SER A 13 -1.96 11.11 4.76
C SER A 13 -2.43 11.64 3.40
N VAL A 14 -3.70 11.43 3.03
CA VAL A 14 -4.30 12.02 1.83
C VAL A 14 -4.31 13.55 1.92
N ILE A 15 -4.72 14.10 3.07
CA ILE A 15 -4.73 15.54 3.29
C ILE A 15 -3.30 16.10 3.23
N GLY A 16 -2.36 15.45 3.92
CA GLY A 16 -0.95 15.86 3.93
C GLY A 16 -0.31 15.83 2.55
N LEU A 17 -0.57 14.78 1.75
CA LEU A 17 -0.09 14.69 0.38
C LEU A 17 -0.73 15.74 -0.52
N GLY A 18 -2.03 16.00 -0.35
CA GLY A 18 -2.72 17.09 -1.05
C GLY A 18 -2.10 18.46 -0.76
N LEU A 19 -1.81 18.75 0.51
CA LEU A 19 -1.12 19.99 0.89
C LEU A 19 0.28 20.08 0.28
N LEU A 20 1.05 18.99 0.33
CA LEU A 20 2.39 18.94 -0.25
C LEU A 20 2.34 19.25 -1.76
N LEU A 21 1.44 18.61 -2.50
CA LEU A 21 1.30 18.83 -3.95
C LEU A 21 0.81 20.24 -4.33
N ASN A 22 0.08 20.93 -3.45
CA ASN A 22 -0.44 22.28 -3.72
C ASN A 22 0.51 23.39 -3.26
N LEU A 23 1.24 23.18 -2.16
CA LEU A 23 2.10 24.19 -1.54
C LEU A 23 3.53 24.14 -2.05
N THR A 24 3.94 23.03 -2.67
CA THR A 24 5.32 22.84 -3.12
C THR A 24 5.38 22.39 -4.57
N SER A 25 6.27 23.02 -5.34
CA SER A 25 6.53 22.63 -6.73
C SER A 25 7.54 21.47 -6.77
N PRO A 26 7.36 20.47 -7.66
CA PRO A 26 8.25 19.30 -7.75
C PRO A 26 9.74 19.66 -7.92
N SER A 27 10.04 20.80 -8.55
CA SER A 27 11.39 21.29 -8.80
C SER A 27 12.08 21.94 -7.58
N ASN A 28 11.32 22.34 -6.56
CA ASN A 28 11.82 23.05 -5.37
C ASN A 28 11.76 22.22 -4.09
N ILE A 29 11.25 20.99 -4.19
CA ILE A 29 11.16 20.06 -3.07
C ILE A 29 12.55 19.48 -2.81
N GLY A 30 13.15 19.85 -1.68
CA GLY A 30 14.38 19.22 -1.20
C GLY A 30 14.18 17.74 -0.83
N PRO A 31 15.26 17.01 -0.51
CA PRO A 31 15.21 15.57 -0.22
C PRO A 31 14.18 15.17 0.85
N MET A 32 13.97 16.04 1.84
CA MET A 32 12.99 15.81 2.90
C MET A 32 11.54 15.80 2.40
N GLY A 33 11.19 16.64 1.42
CA GLY A 33 9.84 16.64 0.86
C GLY A 33 9.58 15.42 -0.03
N ILE A 34 10.61 14.93 -0.73
CA ILE A 34 10.54 13.67 -1.49
C ILE A 34 10.28 12.49 -0.55
N LEU A 35 11.02 12.42 0.57
CA LEU A 35 10.81 11.39 1.59
C LEU A 35 9.39 11.47 2.16
N ALA A 36 8.94 12.67 2.54
CA ALA A 36 7.59 12.88 3.06
C ALA A 36 6.52 12.44 2.05
N PHE A 37 6.70 12.75 0.77
CA PHE A 37 5.81 12.30 -0.31
C PHE A 37 5.71 10.77 -0.34
N PHE A 38 6.83 10.04 -0.38
CA PHE A 38 6.80 8.57 -0.43
C PHE A 38 6.20 7.95 0.84
N VAL A 39 6.47 8.51 2.02
CA VAL A 39 5.88 8.03 3.28
C VAL A 39 4.37 8.25 3.30
N LEU A 40 3.88 9.44 2.90
CA LEU A 40 2.46 9.73 2.82
C LEU A 40 1.77 8.81 1.80
N LEU A 41 2.39 8.63 0.63
CA LEU A 41 1.91 7.73 -0.41
C LEU A 41 1.85 6.28 0.09
N TYR A 42 2.85 5.83 0.85
CA TYR A 42 2.85 4.51 1.49
C TYR A 42 1.67 4.31 2.42
N LEU A 43 1.42 5.27 3.30
CA LEU A 43 0.32 5.19 4.25
C LEU A 43 -1.05 5.15 3.55
N ILE A 44 -1.18 5.85 2.42
CA ILE A 44 -2.38 5.79 1.58
C ILE A 44 -2.56 4.39 0.98
N PHE A 45 -1.53 3.83 0.33
CA PHE A 45 -1.61 2.49 -0.26
C PHE A 45 -1.82 1.40 0.79
N LEU A 46 -1.17 1.51 1.95
CA LEU A 46 -1.35 0.61 3.08
C LEU A 46 -2.81 0.60 3.55
N GLY A 47 -3.42 1.78 3.69
CA GLY A 47 -4.83 1.91 4.04
C GLY A 47 -5.72 1.29 2.97
N LEU A 48 -5.49 1.68 1.71
CA LEU A 48 -6.25 1.22 0.56
C LEU A 48 -6.24 -0.32 0.45
N PHE A 49 -5.06 -0.95 0.46
CA PHE A 49 -4.94 -2.40 0.39
C PHE A 49 -5.50 -3.12 1.62
N SER A 50 -5.35 -2.55 2.81
CA SER A 50 -5.94 -3.13 4.04
C SER A 50 -7.46 -3.21 3.94
N PHE A 51 -8.11 -2.13 3.48
CA PHE A 51 -9.55 -2.10 3.27
C PHE A 51 -9.98 -2.98 2.09
N PHE A 52 -9.25 -2.93 0.98
CA PHE A 52 -9.54 -3.71 -0.21
C PHE A 52 -9.53 -5.22 0.06
N LEU A 53 -8.48 -5.73 0.71
CA LEU A 53 -8.39 -7.15 1.10
C LEU A 53 -9.48 -7.55 2.10
N HIS A 54 -9.82 -6.67 3.04
CA HIS A 54 -10.87 -6.93 4.01
C HIS A 54 -12.26 -7.03 3.35
N ILE A 55 -12.54 -6.15 2.38
CA ILE A 55 -13.79 -6.16 1.61
C ILE A 55 -13.88 -7.41 0.74
N ILE A 56 -12.81 -7.74 0.01
CA ILE A 56 -12.76 -8.96 -0.82
C ILE A 56 -13.00 -10.22 0.02
N GLY A 57 -12.35 -10.31 1.19
CA GLY A 57 -12.54 -11.43 2.11
C GLY A 57 -13.97 -11.56 2.62
N ARG A 58 -14.71 -10.45 2.74
CA ARG A 58 -16.12 -10.45 3.16
C ARG A 58 -17.05 -10.83 2.00
N ILE A 59 -16.81 -10.30 0.80
CA ILE A 59 -17.63 -10.58 -0.39
C ILE A 59 -17.48 -12.05 -0.79
N SER A 60 -16.26 -12.59 -0.78
CA SER A 60 -16.01 -13.98 -1.14
C SER A 60 -16.68 -14.97 -0.19
N ALA A 61 -16.73 -14.66 1.12
CA ALA A 61 -17.46 -15.45 2.11
C ALA A 61 -18.99 -15.39 1.94
N GLY A 62 -19.53 -14.32 1.33
CA GLY A 62 -20.96 -14.21 1.02
C GLY A 62 -21.36 -15.00 -0.24
N PHE A 63 -20.48 -15.05 -1.24
CA PHE A 63 -20.73 -15.75 -2.51
C PHE A 63 -20.43 -17.25 -2.45
N LEU A 64 -19.31 -17.64 -1.84
CA LEU A 64 -19.03 -19.04 -1.56
C LEU A 64 -19.67 -19.35 -0.20
N LYS A 65 -20.80 -20.07 -0.17
CA LYS A 65 -21.41 -20.68 1.04
C LYS A 65 -20.49 -21.73 1.71
N ARG A 66 -19.18 -21.52 1.69
CA ARG A 66 -18.14 -22.31 2.36
C ARG A 66 -17.58 -21.45 3.49
N PRO A 67 -17.22 -22.04 4.63
CA PRO A 67 -16.56 -21.34 5.72
C PRO A 67 -15.11 -21.04 5.33
N LEU A 68 -14.91 -20.19 4.31
CA LEU A 68 -13.63 -19.53 4.09
C LEU A 68 -13.38 -18.71 5.35
N ARG A 69 -12.42 -19.18 6.16
CA ARG A 69 -11.99 -18.50 7.40
C ARG A 69 -11.91 -17.00 7.11
N PHE A 70 -12.77 -16.22 7.75
CA PHE A 70 -12.78 -14.77 7.63
C PHE A 70 -11.33 -14.28 7.76
N ILE A 71 -10.83 -13.61 6.72
CA ILE A 71 -9.54 -12.95 6.81
C ILE A 71 -9.74 -11.82 7.81
N ASP A 72 -9.26 -12.05 9.03
CA ASP A 72 -9.29 -11.04 10.07
C ASP A 72 -8.54 -9.80 9.56
N PHE A 73 -9.01 -8.63 9.95
CA PHE A 73 -8.46 -7.37 9.50
C PHE A 73 -6.97 -7.24 9.86
N LYS A 74 -6.54 -7.89 10.95
CA LYS A 74 -5.13 -7.99 11.33
C LYS A 74 -4.30 -8.71 10.27
N ARG A 75 -4.82 -9.79 9.66
CA ARG A 75 -4.14 -10.48 8.55
C ARG A 75 -4.14 -9.65 7.28
N SER A 76 -5.27 -9.01 6.94
CA SER A 76 -5.33 -8.08 5.81
C SER A 76 -4.30 -6.95 5.93
N TYR A 77 -4.09 -6.43 7.14
CA TYR A 77 -3.06 -5.43 7.41
C TYR A 77 -1.64 -5.95 7.12
N TYR A 78 -1.29 -7.17 7.55
CA TYR A 78 0.03 -7.73 7.26
C TYR A 78 0.27 -7.87 5.75
N TYR A 79 -0.68 -8.42 5.00
CA TYR A 79 -0.55 -8.48 3.54
C TYR A 79 -0.48 -7.10 2.91
N ALA A 80 -1.32 -6.16 3.36
CA ALA A 80 -1.32 -4.79 2.85
C ALA A 80 0.01 -4.06 3.07
N THR A 81 0.74 -4.32 4.17
CA THR A 81 2.07 -3.72 4.37
C THR A 81 3.05 -4.09 3.28
N VAL A 82 3.00 -5.33 2.78
CA VAL A 82 3.85 -5.79 1.67
C VAL A 82 3.33 -5.27 0.34
N LEU A 83 2.03 -5.41 0.08
CA LEU A 83 1.42 -4.97 -1.19
C LEU A 83 1.59 -3.46 -1.42
N ALA A 84 1.59 -2.66 -0.34
CA ALA A 84 1.81 -1.22 -0.42
C ALA A 84 3.19 -0.86 -0.97
N PHE A 85 4.21 -1.71 -0.82
CA PHE A 85 5.54 -1.42 -1.36
C PHE A 85 5.61 -1.51 -2.88
N ALA A 86 4.84 -2.40 -3.51
CA ALA A 86 4.91 -2.59 -4.96
C ALA A 86 4.66 -1.30 -5.77
N PRO A 87 3.52 -0.58 -5.60
CA PRO A 87 3.30 0.66 -6.36
C PRO A 87 4.32 1.75 -6.01
N ILE A 88 4.87 1.75 -4.80
CA ILE A 88 5.83 2.76 -4.35
C ILE A 88 7.19 2.55 -4.98
N ILE A 89 7.67 1.31 -5.01
CA ILE A 89 8.93 0.97 -5.64
C ILE A 89 8.85 1.34 -7.13
N LEU A 90 7.72 1.05 -7.79
CA LEU A 90 7.52 1.40 -9.19
C LEU A 90 7.51 2.92 -9.41
N ILE A 91 6.81 3.68 -8.57
CA ILE A 91 6.79 5.16 -8.66
C ILE A 91 8.18 5.74 -8.36
N ALA A 92 8.90 5.20 -7.38
CA ALA A 92 10.24 5.63 -7.03
C ALA A 92 11.24 5.39 -8.17
N GLN A 93 11.18 4.22 -8.79
CA GLN A 93 11.98 3.88 -9.97
C GLN A 93 11.66 4.82 -11.14
N GLN A 94 10.37 5.10 -11.37
CA GLN A 94 9.93 6.04 -12.40
C GLN A 94 10.40 7.48 -12.14
N SER A 95 10.64 7.86 -10.88
CA SER A 95 11.16 9.18 -10.54
C SER A 95 12.65 9.35 -10.87
N ILE A 96 13.43 8.26 -10.87
CA ILE A 96 14.88 8.30 -11.11
C ILE A 96 15.20 7.99 -12.58
N GLY A 97 14.30 7.28 -13.26
CA GLY A 97 14.47 6.91 -14.65
C GLY A 97 13.24 6.21 -15.21
N ARG A 98 13.45 5.19 -16.05
CA ARG A 98 12.35 4.45 -16.68
C ARG A 98 12.20 3.09 -15.99
N VAL A 99 10.97 2.72 -15.68
CA VAL A 99 10.65 1.35 -15.23
C VAL A 99 10.70 0.44 -16.44
N GLY A 100 11.65 -0.48 -16.47
CA GLY A 100 11.72 -1.53 -17.48
C GLY A 100 10.88 -2.75 -17.13
N PHE A 101 10.81 -3.68 -18.08
CA PHE A 101 10.06 -4.91 -17.93
C PHE A 101 10.65 -5.84 -16.86
N PHE A 102 11.98 -5.87 -16.74
CA PHE A 102 12.68 -6.70 -15.75
C PHE A 102 12.43 -6.22 -14.32
N GLU A 103 12.46 -4.91 -14.09
CA GLU A 103 12.20 -4.29 -12.79
C GLU A 103 10.76 -4.59 -12.33
N PHE A 104 9.80 -4.50 -13.25
CA PHE A 104 8.41 -4.84 -12.96
C PHE A 104 8.24 -6.31 -12.57
N ILE A 105 8.85 -7.25 -13.31
CA ILE A 105 8.83 -8.68 -12.96
C ILE A 105 9.48 -8.90 -11.59
N LEU A 106 10.61 -8.25 -11.33
CA LEU A 106 11.34 -8.40 -10.07
C LEU A 106 10.48 -7.98 -8.87
N VAL A 107 9.77 -6.85 -8.99
CA VAL A 107 8.84 -6.37 -7.97
C VAL A 107 7.74 -7.40 -7.71
N ILE A 108 7.13 -7.95 -8.76
CA ILE A 108 6.09 -8.99 -8.64
C ILE A 108 6.64 -10.23 -7.93
N VAL A 109 7.83 -10.71 -8.32
CA VAL A 109 8.45 -11.89 -7.70
C VAL A 109 8.71 -11.65 -6.21
N PHE A 110 9.28 -10.50 -5.84
CA PHE A 110 9.50 -10.15 -4.44
C PHE A 110 8.20 -10.04 -3.65
N GLU A 111 7.16 -9.47 -4.24
CA GLU A 111 5.84 -9.32 -3.61
C GLU A 111 5.19 -10.70 -3.35
N ILE A 112 5.29 -11.62 -4.31
CA ILE A 112 4.81 -13.01 -4.16
C ILE A 112 5.56 -13.71 -3.02
N ILE A 113 6.90 -13.62 -3.00
CA ILE A 113 7.73 -14.25 -1.96
C ILE A 113 7.37 -13.68 -0.58
N ALA A 114 7.23 -12.36 -0.48
CA ALA A 114 6.87 -11.69 0.77
C ALA A 114 5.45 -12.06 1.24
N CYS A 115 4.49 -12.20 0.32
CA CYS A 115 3.16 -12.72 0.63
C CYS A 115 3.21 -14.17 1.16
N ILE A 116 4.00 -15.04 0.53
CA ILE A 116 4.19 -16.43 0.99
C ILE A 116 4.82 -16.47 2.38
N TYR A 117 5.82 -15.62 2.63
CA TYR A 117 6.48 -15.51 3.92
C TYR A 117 5.49 -15.11 5.03
N ILE A 118 4.63 -14.12 4.76
CA ILE A 118 3.56 -13.72 5.69
C ILE A 118 2.56 -14.85 5.90
N SER A 119 2.21 -15.60 4.85
CA SER A 119 1.28 -16.72 4.98
C SER A 119 1.81 -17.85 5.85
N LYS A 120 3.12 -18.01 5.96
CA LYS A 120 3.77 -19.04 6.80
C LYS A 120 3.90 -18.62 8.28
N ARG A 121 3.64 -17.35 8.61
CA ARG A 121 3.72 -16.79 9.97
C ARG A 121 2.36 -16.82 10.67
#